data_AF-A0A4Y2ULQ8-F1
#
_entry.id   AF-A0A4Y2ULQ8-F1
#
_cell.length_a   1.000
_cell.length_b   1.000
_cell.length_c   1.000
_cell.angle_alpha   90.00
_cell.angle_beta   90.00
_cell.angle_gamma   90.00
#
_symmetry.space_group_name_H-M   'P 1'
#
loop_
_entity.id
_entity.type
_entity.pdbx_description
1 polymer ?
#
loop_
_entity_poly.entity_id
_entity_poly.type
_entity_poly.pdbx_seq_one_letter_code
_entity_poly.pdbx_strand_id
1 'polypeptide(L)'
;MCFVCKFGIALLQHFVETEKPKEEIAHIAYTICSTLKLDSDRVCAGIINLFQDEMMYIFKRTTLGPQEVCGVLMGNECARITSPLHNWTVPLMAFPKPPVQRVLEPLKGAPTLRVLQLSDTHLDPYYLEGANADCKELMCCRIADGPAPTPAQAAGKWGDYRNCDTPLRTLENMLRHITSRHKIDYVLWTGDIPPHDVWNTTKAEQARVLHLVSKILAKHLPGIPVYPALGNHESARINR
;
A
#
# COMPACT_ATOMS: atom_id res chain seq x y z
N MET A 1 -11.49 -11.01 13.91
CA MET A 1 -11.16 -9.71 13.28
C MET A 1 -12.40 -8.90 12.87
N CYS A 2 -13.35 -9.45 12.10
CA CYS A 2 -14.55 -8.70 11.68
C CYS A 2 -15.42 -8.15 12.83
N PHE A 3 -15.66 -8.93 13.89
CA PHE A 3 -16.40 -8.45 15.07
C PHE A 3 -15.72 -7.26 15.74
N VAL A 4 -14.39 -7.33 15.90
CA VAL A 4 -13.59 -6.25 16.49
C VAL A 4 -13.70 -4.98 15.66
N CYS A 5 -13.66 -5.09 14.32
CA CYS A 5 -13.91 -3.96 13.44
C CYS A 5 -15.30 -3.34 13.68
N LYS A 6 -16.37 -4.15 13.61
CA LYS A 6 -17.74 -3.63 13.74
C LYS A 6 -17.98 -2.97 15.10
N PHE A 7 -17.48 -3.58 16.17
CA PHE A 7 -17.55 -3.01 17.50
C PHE A 7 -16.75 -1.70 17.60
N GLY A 8 -15.52 -1.68 17.09
CA GLY A 8 -14.67 -0.49 17.10
C GLY A 8 -15.27 0.68 16.33
N ILE A 9 -15.85 0.42 15.14
CA ILE A 9 -16.52 1.47 14.35
C ILE A 9 -17.78 1.97 15.06
N ALA A 10 -18.61 1.08 15.62
CA ALA A 10 -19.80 1.50 16.36
C ALA A 10 -19.44 2.38 17.57
N LEU A 11 -18.36 2.03 18.28
CA LEU A 11 -17.86 2.82 19.40
C LEU A 11 -17.34 4.20 18.94
N LEU A 12 -16.58 4.24 17.84
CA LEU A 12 -16.09 5.49 17.26
C LEU A 12 -17.25 6.40 16.84
N GLN A 13 -18.27 5.86 16.19
CA GLN A 13 -19.47 6.62 15.81
C GLN A 13 -20.16 7.23 17.03
N HIS A 14 -20.38 6.43 18.07
CA HIS A 14 -20.97 6.92 19.31
C HIS A 14 -20.17 8.08 19.92
N PHE A 15 -18.84 8.02 19.89
CA PHE A 15 -18.00 9.11 20.38
C PHE A 15 -18.06 10.36 19.51
N VAL A 16 -18.14 10.21 18.19
CA VAL A 16 -18.31 11.34 17.26
C VAL A 16 -19.67 12.01 17.46
N GLU A 17 -20.74 11.22 17.60
CA GLU A 17 -22.12 11.70 17.80
C GLU A 17 -22.30 12.40 19.16
N THR A 18 -21.57 11.95 20.19
CA THR A 18 -21.56 12.59 21.52
C THR A 18 -20.55 13.74 21.63
N GLU A 19 -19.99 14.19 20.51
CA GLU A 19 -19.03 15.29 20.41
C GLU A 19 -17.81 15.17 21.35
N LYS A 20 -17.34 13.94 21.60
CA LYS A 20 -16.14 13.74 22.41
C LYS A 20 -14.93 14.44 21.78
N PRO A 21 -14.03 15.02 22.59
CA PRO A 21 -12.78 15.59 22.10
C PRO A 21 -11.98 14.56 21.31
N LYS A 22 -11.36 14.99 20.21
CA LYS A 22 -10.56 14.12 19.32
C LYS A 22 -9.44 13.43 20.10
N GLU A 23 -8.81 14.15 21.01
CA GLU A 23 -7.71 13.68 21.83
C GLU A 23 -8.15 12.54 22.76
N GLU A 24 -9.38 12.60 23.28
CA GLU A 24 -9.96 11.54 24.10
C GLU A 24 -10.25 10.29 23.25
N ILE A 25 -10.79 10.47 22.05
CA ILE A 25 -11.04 9.36 21.09
C ILE A 25 -9.71 8.68 20.70
N ALA A 26 -8.68 9.47 20.39
CA ALA A 26 -7.35 8.96 20.07
C ALA A 26 -6.75 8.17 21.24
N HIS A 27 -6.88 8.67 22.47
CA HIS A 27 -6.41 7.97 23.68
C HIS A 27 -7.14 6.63 23.91
N ILE A 28 -8.47 6.59 23.71
CA ILE A 28 -9.25 5.35 23.82
C ILE A 28 -8.83 4.36 22.74
N ALA A 29 -8.68 4.80 21.49
CA ALA A 29 -8.20 3.95 20.40
C ALA A 29 -6.81 3.36 20.70
N TYR A 30 -5.91 4.16 21.26
CA TYR A 30 -4.56 3.73 21.64
C TYR A 30 -4.62 2.69 22.75
N THR A 31 -5.42 2.95 23.78
CA THR A 31 -5.62 2.03 24.90
C THR A 31 -6.14 0.68 24.43
N ILE A 32 -7.11 0.67 23.49
CA ILE A 32 -7.63 -0.58 22.90
C ILE A 32 -6.54 -1.30 22.11
N CYS A 33 -5.79 -0.59 21.27
CA CYS A 33 -4.73 -1.17 20.44
C CYS A 33 -3.64 -1.84 21.29
N SER A 34 -3.14 -1.12 22.31
CA SER A 34 -2.10 -1.61 23.22
C SER A 34 -2.60 -2.74 24.13
N THR A 35 -3.79 -2.60 24.74
CA THR A 35 -4.36 -3.61 25.65
C THR A 35 -4.67 -4.93 24.95
N LEU A 36 -5.21 -4.87 23.73
CA LEU A 36 -5.50 -6.06 22.93
C LEU A 36 -4.27 -6.62 22.20
N LYS A 37 -3.12 -5.96 22.32
CA LYS A 37 -1.86 -6.32 21.64
C LYS A 37 -2.06 -6.50 20.13
N LEU A 38 -2.77 -5.55 19.52
CA LEU A 38 -2.99 -5.58 18.07
C LEU A 38 -1.69 -5.32 17.31
N ASP A 39 -0.82 -4.47 17.86
CA ASP A 39 0.56 -4.25 17.41
C ASP A 39 1.40 -3.66 18.56
N SER A 40 2.64 -3.25 18.30
CA SER A 40 3.49 -2.57 19.27
C SER A 40 2.96 -1.17 19.62
N ASP A 41 3.36 -0.65 20.78
CA ASP A 41 2.97 0.69 21.22
C ASP A 41 3.36 1.77 20.20
N ARG A 42 4.52 1.60 19.54
CA ARG A 42 5.00 2.50 18.48
C ARG A 42 4.06 2.51 17.29
N VAL A 43 3.65 1.34 16.81
CA VAL A 43 2.78 1.21 15.63
C VAL A 43 1.37 1.71 15.98
N CYS A 44 0.82 1.31 17.12
CA CYS A 44 -0.47 1.78 17.61
C CYS A 44 -0.51 3.32 17.68
N ALA A 45 0.48 3.94 18.31
CA ALA A 45 0.56 5.39 18.41
C ALA A 45 0.70 6.06 17.03
N GLY A 46 1.55 5.50 16.15
CA GLY A 46 1.78 6.01 14.81
C GLY A 46 0.52 6.02 13.94
N ILE A 47 -0.19 4.89 13.86
CA ILE A 47 -1.45 4.79 13.09
C ILE A 47 -2.47 5.81 13.60
N ILE A 48 -2.70 5.85 14.92
CA ILE A 48 -3.72 6.74 15.49
C ILE A 48 -3.36 8.19 15.22
N ASN A 49 -2.09 8.56 15.44
CA ASN A 49 -1.65 9.92 15.20
C ASN A 49 -1.81 10.34 13.74
N LEU A 50 -1.55 9.43 12.80
CA LEU A 50 -1.60 9.70 11.37
C LEU A 50 -3.03 9.79 10.81
N PHE A 51 -3.96 8.98 11.33
CA PHE A 51 -5.31 8.81 10.78
C PHE A 51 -6.42 9.52 11.57
N GLN A 52 -6.17 9.95 12.81
CA GLN A 52 -7.21 10.55 13.67
C GLN A 52 -7.98 11.69 12.97
N ASP A 53 -7.29 12.60 12.28
CA ASP A 53 -7.93 13.78 11.68
C ASP A 53 -8.84 13.41 10.51
N GLU A 54 -8.37 12.53 9.63
CA GLU A 54 -9.13 12.02 8.48
C GLU A 54 -10.33 11.19 8.91
N MET A 55 -10.15 10.32 9.91
CA MET A 55 -11.24 9.52 10.45
C MET A 55 -12.32 10.43 11.03
N MET A 56 -11.95 11.42 11.85
CA MET A 56 -12.91 12.39 12.37
C MET A 56 -13.58 13.20 11.26
N TYR A 57 -12.84 13.59 10.22
CA TYR A 57 -13.40 14.30 9.07
C TYR A 57 -14.45 13.44 8.33
N ILE A 58 -14.15 12.17 8.08
CA ILE A 58 -15.04 11.23 7.39
C ILE A 58 -16.31 10.99 8.23
N PHE A 59 -16.19 10.63 9.50
CA PHE A 59 -17.34 10.31 10.34
C PHE A 59 -18.22 11.52 10.66
N LYS A 60 -17.69 12.75 10.63
CA LYS A 60 -18.49 13.97 10.75
C LYS A 60 -19.29 14.31 9.48
N ARG A 61 -18.94 13.75 8.33
CA ARG A 61 -19.48 14.12 7.01
C ARG A 61 -20.17 12.98 6.28
N THR A 62 -20.14 11.78 6.85
CA THR A 62 -20.72 10.58 6.26
C THR A 62 -21.53 9.84 7.31
N THR A 63 -22.55 9.11 6.85
CA THR A 63 -23.41 8.28 7.71
C THR A 63 -23.07 6.80 7.51
N LEU A 64 -21.77 6.46 7.46
CA LEU A 64 -21.31 5.10 7.20
C LEU A 64 -21.50 4.22 8.43
N GLY A 65 -22.34 3.19 8.36
CA GLY A 65 -22.53 2.24 9.45
C GLY A 65 -21.34 1.28 9.63
N PRO A 66 -21.25 0.58 10.77
CA PRO A 66 -20.15 -0.37 11.03
C PRO A 66 -20.06 -1.50 10.00
N GLN A 67 -21.19 -1.90 9.41
CA GLN A 67 -21.20 -2.90 8.34
C GLN A 67 -20.57 -2.36 7.06
N GLU A 68 -20.88 -1.13 6.67
CA GLU A 68 -20.34 -0.53 5.45
C GLU A 68 -18.83 -0.31 5.58
N VAL A 69 -18.40 0.31 6.68
CA VAL A 69 -16.97 0.57 6.94
C VAL A 69 -16.18 -0.74 6.98
N CYS A 70 -16.64 -1.73 7.75
CA CYS A 70 -15.91 -3.00 7.84
C CYS A 70 -16.03 -3.86 6.58
N GLY A 71 -17.09 -3.71 5.80
CA GLY A 71 -17.20 -4.31 4.48
C GLY A 71 -16.20 -3.73 3.49
N VAL A 72 -15.94 -2.41 3.54
CA VAL A 72 -14.92 -1.75 2.72
C VAL A 72 -13.52 -2.21 3.13
N LEU A 73 -13.21 -2.18 4.44
CA LEU A 73 -11.87 -2.47 4.94
C LEU A 73 -11.48 -3.95 4.86
N MET A 74 -12.45 -4.86 5.08
CA MET A 74 -12.19 -6.29 5.23
C MET A 74 -12.86 -7.15 4.15
N GLY A 75 -13.55 -6.51 3.20
CA GLY A 75 -14.24 -7.19 2.11
C GLY A 75 -15.55 -7.86 2.51
N ASN A 76 -16.14 -8.54 1.52
CA ASN A 76 -17.47 -9.15 1.61
C ASN A 76 -17.60 -10.26 2.67
N GLU A 77 -16.48 -10.82 3.14
CA GLU A 77 -16.47 -11.81 4.24
C GLU A 77 -16.89 -11.20 5.57
N CYS A 78 -16.64 -9.91 5.78
CA CYS A 78 -17.05 -9.24 7.00
C CYS A 78 -18.47 -8.65 6.90
N ALA A 79 -18.76 -7.96 5.80
CA ALA A 79 -20.09 -7.42 5.52
C ALA A 79 -20.22 -7.13 4.02
N ARG A 80 -21.39 -7.43 3.46
CA ARG A 80 -21.75 -7.00 2.10
C ARG A 80 -22.21 -5.54 2.16
N ILE A 81 -21.54 -4.69 1.39
CA ILE A 81 -21.89 -3.28 1.31
C ILE A 81 -23.05 -3.13 0.31
N THR A 82 -24.16 -2.55 0.76
CA THR A 82 -25.27 -2.15 -0.11
C THR A 82 -25.51 -0.65 0.06
N SER A 83 -25.01 0.16 -0.87
CA SER A 83 -25.23 1.61 -0.87
C SER A 83 -25.83 2.06 -2.20
N PRO A 84 -26.91 2.86 -2.20
CA PRO A 84 -27.43 3.48 -3.41
C PRO A 84 -26.37 4.31 -4.15
N LEU A 85 -25.39 4.88 -3.44
CA LEU A 85 -24.29 5.65 -4.03
C LEU A 85 -23.36 4.80 -4.88
N HIS A 86 -23.31 3.48 -4.66
CA HIS A 86 -22.51 2.57 -5.47
C HIS A 86 -23.22 2.14 -6.76
N ASN A 87 -24.52 2.44 -6.90
CA ASN A 87 -25.29 2.11 -8.09
C ASN A 87 -25.35 3.32 -9.04
N TRP A 88 -24.30 3.50 -9.82
CA TRP A 88 -24.18 4.56 -10.82
C TRP A 88 -23.88 3.97 -12.20
N THR A 89 -24.26 4.70 -13.23
CA THR A 89 -24.00 4.33 -14.62
C THR A 89 -23.23 5.44 -15.31
N VAL A 90 -22.35 5.06 -16.24
CA VAL A 90 -21.69 6.01 -17.14
C VAL A 90 -22.48 6.03 -18.44
N PRO A 91 -23.06 7.18 -18.84
CA PRO A 91 -23.71 7.27 -20.13
C PRO A 91 -22.66 7.03 -21.23
N LEU A 92 -22.92 6.04 -22.07
CA LEU A 92 -22.11 5.83 -23.27
C LEU A 92 -22.49 6.86 -24.32
N MET A 93 -21.52 7.20 -25.18
CA MET A 93 -21.80 8.02 -26.35
C MET A 93 -22.81 7.31 -27.26
N ALA A 94 -23.69 8.06 -27.94
CA ALA A 94 -24.75 7.53 -28.79
C ALA A 94 -24.26 6.88 -30.11
N PHE A 95 -22.95 6.69 -30.28
CA PHE A 95 -22.41 6.04 -31.47
C PHE A 95 -22.74 4.55 -31.44
N PRO A 96 -23.21 3.97 -32.56
CA PRO A 96 -23.48 2.53 -32.62
C PRO A 96 -22.18 1.77 -32.38
N LYS A 97 -22.25 0.75 -31.50
CA LYS A 97 -21.13 -0.13 -31.22
C LYS A 97 -20.68 -0.81 -32.53
N PRO A 98 -19.40 -0.66 -32.94
CA PRO A 98 -18.91 -1.35 -34.12
C PRO A 98 -19.09 -2.87 -34.03
N PRO A 99 -19.27 -3.58 -35.15
CA PRO A 99 -19.33 -5.04 -35.14
C PRO A 99 -18.04 -5.61 -34.53
N VAL A 100 -18.18 -6.65 -33.70
CA VAL A 100 -17.04 -7.29 -33.06
C VAL A 100 -16.18 -7.95 -34.14
N GLN A 101 -14.98 -7.45 -34.33
CA GLN A 101 -14.00 -8.04 -35.22
C GLN A 101 -13.15 -9.05 -34.44
N ARG A 102 -12.92 -10.23 -35.03
CA ARG A 102 -11.98 -11.20 -34.45
C ARG A 102 -10.56 -10.66 -34.59
N VAL A 103 -9.79 -10.71 -33.50
CA VAL A 103 -8.36 -10.42 -33.56
C VAL A 103 -7.72 -11.54 -34.38
N LEU A 104 -7.08 -11.16 -35.49
CA LEU A 104 -6.35 -12.10 -36.33
C LEU A 104 -5.01 -12.42 -35.70
N GLU A 105 -4.55 -13.66 -35.87
CA GLU A 105 -3.21 -14.05 -35.48
C GLU A 105 -2.17 -13.19 -36.22
N PRO A 106 -1.08 -12.77 -35.56
CA PRO A 106 -0.01 -12.06 -36.22
C PRO A 106 0.57 -12.86 -37.39
N LEU A 107 0.85 -12.17 -38.49
CA LEU A 107 1.54 -12.79 -39.62
C LEU A 107 2.92 -13.34 -39.18
N LYS A 108 3.35 -14.44 -39.81
CA LYS A 108 4.67 -15.02 -39.55
C LYS A 108 5.76 -13.97 -39.82
N GLY A 109 6.57 -13.67 -38.81
CA GLY A 109 7.63 -12.66 -38.89
C GLY A 109 7.18 -11.22 -38.63
N ALA A 110 5.93 -10.99 -38.19
CA ALA A 110 5.50 -9.68 -37.74
C ALA A 110 6.41 -9.15 -36.61
N PRO A 111 6.69 -7.82 -36.58
CA PRO A 111 7.49 -7.23 -35.52
C PRO A 111 6.80 -7.43 -34.16
N THR A 112 7.59 -7.65 -33.12
CA THR A 112 7.11 -7.82 -31.74
C THR A 112 7.64 -6.68 -30.87
N LEU A 113 6.81 -6.26 -29.91
CA LEU A 113 7.20 -5.35 -28.84
C LEU A 113 7.46 -6.16 -27.58
N ARG A 114 8.49 -5.77 -26.83
CA ARG A 114 8.84 -6.34 -25.52
C ARG A 114 8.53 -5.31 -24.45
N VAL A 115 7.47 -5.59 -23.71
CA VAL A 115 6.96 -4.71 -22.65
C VAL A 115 7.45 -5.25 -21.32
N LEU A 116 8.18 -4.42 -20.57
CA LEU A 116 8.48 -4.72 -19.18
C LEU A 116 7.32 -4.23 -18.32
N GLN A 117 6.80 -5.07 -17.44
CA GLN A 117 5.84 -4.65 -16.42
C GLN A 117 6.48 -4.74 -15.05
N LEU A 118 6.48 -3.62 -14.32
CA LEU A 118 6.94 -3.50 -12.94
C LEU A 118 5.76 -3.10 -12.06
N SER A 119 5.63 -3.71 -10.89
CA SER A 119 4.57 -3.43 -9.92
C SER A 119 5.11 -3.70 -8.52
N ASP A 120 4.52 -3.09 -7.50
CA ASP A 120 4.69 -3.44 -6.09
C ASP A 120 6.16 -3.50 -5.68
N THR A 121 6.93 -2.49 -6.10
CA THR A 121 8.37 -2.47 -5.83
C THR A 121 8.68 -2.38 -4.35
N HIS A 122 7.80 -1.72 -3.58
CA HIS A 122 7.93 -1.47 -2.14
C HIS A 122 9.39 -1.29 -1.73
N LEU A 123 10.02 -0.22 -2.22
CA LEU A 123 11.41 0.07 -1.88
C LEU A 123 11.45 0.55 -0.43
N ASP A 124 12.13 -0.22 0.43
CA ASP A 124 12.45 0.24 1.77
C ASP A 124 13.87 0.84 1.81
N PRO A 125 14.00 2.18 1.89
CA PRO A 125 15.30 2.82 2.00
C PRO A 125 15.97 2.59 3.37
N TYR A 126 15.27 2.01 4.34
CA TYR A 126 15.76 1.75 5.70
C TYR A 126 15.98 0.26 6.01
N TYR A 127 15.77 -0.62 5.02
CA TYR A 127 16.08 -2.04 5.14
C TYR A 127 17.56 -2.24 5.52
N LEU A 128 17.81 -3.07 6.53
CA LEU A 128 19.14 -3.38 7.03
C LEU A 128 19.34 -4.89 7.16
N GLU A 129 20.29 -5.42 6.41
CA GLU A 129 20.77 -6.80 6.56
C GLU A 129 21.23 -7.06 8.02
N GLY A 130 20.79 -8.17 8.61
CA GLY A 130 21.09 -8.51 10.00
C GLY A 130 20.14 -7.87 11.04
N ALA A 131 19.27 -6.94 10.65
CA ALA A 131 18.24 -6.41 11.54
C ALA A 131 17.23 -7.49 11.96
N ASN A 132 16.48 -7.22 13.02
CA ASN A 132 15.43 -8.12 13.48
C ASN A 132 14.30 -8.17 12.44
N ALA A 133 14.15 -9.32 11.81
CA ALA A 133 13.11 -9.58 10.84
C ALA A 133 11.89 -10.31 11.43
N ASP A 134 11.89 -10.57 12.75
CA ASP A 134 10.75 -11.09 13.51
C ASP A 134 10.42 -10.16 14.70
N CYS A 135 10.19 -8.88 14.39
CA CYS A 135 9.95 -7.80 15.35
C CYS A 135 8.52 -7.77 15.93
N LYS A 136 7.62 -8.62 15.44
CA LYS A 136 6.18 -8.67 15.82
C LYS A 136 5.39 -7.39 15.52
N GLU A 137 5.88 -6.58 14.60
CA GLU A 137 5.16 -5.43 14.04
C GLU A 137 4.64 -5.75 12.62
N LEU A 138 3.81 -4.86 12.07
CA LEU A 138 3.32 -4.94 10.67
C LEU A 138 4.44 -5.12 9.64
N MET A 139 5.61 -4.52 9.88
CA MET A 139 6.78 -4.62 9.01
C MET A 139 8.08 -4.55 9.85
N CYS A 140 9.07 -5.35 9.48
CA CYS A 140 10.37 -5.49 10.15
C CYS A 140 11.54 -5.27 9.18
N CYS A 141 12.73 -5.78 9.52
CA CYS A 141 13.98 -5.70 8.74
C CYS A 141 14.59 -4.30 8.61
N ARG A 142 14.15 -3.33 9.40
CA ARG A 142 14.63 -1.96 9.32
C ARG A 142 15.68 -1.69 10.38
N ILE A 143 16.48 -0.66 10.14
CA ILE A 143 17.45 -0.15 11.11
C ILE A 143 16.82 0.13 12.49
N ALA A 144 15.56 0.58 12.52
CA ALA A 144 14.85 0.92 13.75
C ALA A 144 14.40 -0.31 14.57
N ASP A 145 14.43 -1.51 13.98
CA ASP A 145 13.96 -2.74 14.63
C ASP A 145 15.09 -3.43 15.43
N GLY A 146 16.29 -2.83 15.39
CA GLY A 146 17.46 -3.31 16.10
C GLY A 146 18.11 -4.54 15.46
N PRO A 147 19.25 -5.00 16.01
CA PRO A 147 19.89 -6.23 15.56
C PRO A 147 19.03 -7.45 15.87
N ALA A 148 19.10 -8.48 15.04
CA ALA A 148 18.38 -9.71 15.31
C ALA A 148 18.88 -10.40 16.60
N PRO A 149 17.96 -10.89 17.46
CA PRO A 149 18.34 -11.61 18.68
C PRO A 149 19.10 -12.91 18.41
N THR A 150 18.84 -13.54 17.26
CA THR A 150 19.48 -14.78 16.81
C THR A 150 19.81 -14.70 15.32
N PRO A 151 20.80 -15.47 14.82
CA PRO A 151 21.09 -15.55 13.39
C PRO A 151 19.90 -16.00 12.55
N ALA A 152 19.02 -16.85 13.09
CA ALA A 152 17.80 -17.28 12.40
C ALA A 152 16.76 -16.16 12.23
N GLN A 153 16.83 -15.12 13.07
CA GLN A 153 15.94 -13.96 13.00
C GLN A 153 16.53 -12.80 12.22
N ALA A 154 17.77 -12.89 11.75
CA ALA A 154 18.44 -11.87 10.95
C ALA A 154 17.78 -11.67 9.59
N ALA A 155 17.55 -10.41 9.22
CA ALA A 155 17.13 -10.02 7.89
C ALA A 155 18.18 -10.43 6.85
N GLY A 156 17.75 -11.08 5.77
CA GLY A 156 18.64 -11.53 4.71
C GLY A 156 19.30 -10.39 3.92
N LYS A 157 20.36 -10.72 3.18
CA LYS A 157 21.10 -9.75 2.36
C LYS A 157 20.24 -9.10 1.28
N TRP A 158 19.39 -9.87 0.63
CA TRP A 158 18.65 -9.50 -0.59
C TRP A 158 17.14 -9.29 -0.35
N GLY A 159 16.72 -9.28 0.91
CA GLY A 159 15.33 -9.40 1.32
C GLY A 159 15.18 -10.55 2.32
N ASP A 160 13.97 -10.69 2.84
CA ASP A 160 13.59 -11.70 3.81
C ASP A 160 12.21 -12.27 3.48
N TYR A 161 11.92 -13.50 3.89
CA TYR A 161 10.63 -14.16 3.63
C TYR A 161 9.52 -13.79 4.63
N ARG A 162 9.85 -12.99 5.66
CA ARG A 162 8.91 -12.49 6.66
C ARG A 162 8.30 -11.15 6.22
N ASN A 163 7.70 -10.41 7.15
CA ASN A 163 7.05 -9.12 6.90
C ASN A 163 8.11 -8.02 6.68
N CYS A 164 8.75 -8.02 5.52
CA CYS A 164 9.80 -7.07 5.16
C CYS A 164 9.66 -6.67 3.69
N ASP A 165 10.05 -5.44 3.38
CA ASP A 165 10.04 -4.92 2.01
C ASP A 165 11.41 -4.98 1.35
N THR A 166 11.46 -4.50 0.11
CA THR A 166 12.59 -4.71 -0.80
C THR A 166 13.73 -3.74 -0.49
N PRO A 167 14.96 -4.22 -0.23
CA PRO A 167 16.11 -3.34 -0.13
C PRO A 167 16.52 -2.78 -1.49
N LEU A 168 17.08 -1.57 -1.49
CA LEU A 168 17.60 -0.89 -2.70
C LEU A 168 18.46 -1.78 -3.60
N ARG A 169 19.33 -2.58 -2.99
CA ARG A 169 20.25 -3.45 -3.74
C ARG A 169 19.50 -4.51 -4.58
N THR A 170 18.35 -4.99 -4.12
CA THR A 170 17.56 -6.00 -4.83
C THR A 170 16.88 -5.37 -6.03
N LEU A 171 16.30 -4.17 -5.88
CA LEU A 171 15.73 -3.40 -6.98
C LEU A 171 16.79 -3.08 -8.05
N GLU A 172 17.96 -2.54 -7.66
CA GLU A 172 19.04 -2.25 -8.61
C GLU A 172 19.62 -3.52 -9.27
N ASN A 173 19.69 -4.65 -8.55
CA ASN A 173 20.15 -5.91 -9.11
C ASN A 173 19.17 -6.47 -10.15
N MET A 174 17.86 -6.43 -9.84
CA MET A 174 16.81 -6.82 -10.77
C MET A 174 16.87 -5.98 -12.06
N LEU A 175 16.94 -4.66 -11.94
CA LEU A 175 16.99 -3.77 -13.10
C LEU A 175 18.23 -4.00 -13.96
N ARG A 176 19.42 -4.15 -13.34
CA ARG A 176 20.65 -4.51 -14.07
C ARG A 176 20.54 -5.84 -14.80
N HIS A 177 19.94 -6.84 -14.16
CA HIS A 177 19.72 -8.12 -14.80
C HIS A 177 18.83 -7.98 -16.04
N ILE A 178 17.68 -7.34 -15.90
CA ILE A 178 16.71 -7.13 -16.99
C ILE A 178 17.40 -6.43 -18.18
N THR A 179 18.06 -5.30 -17.92
CA THR A 179 18.65 -4.46 -18.98
C THR A 179 19.86 -5.11 -19.64
N SER A 180 20.55 -6.04 -18.97
CA SER A 180 21.68 -6.78 -19.55
C SER A 180 21.24 -8.00 -20.38
N ARG A 181 20.01 -8.50 -20.19
CA ARG A 181 19.54 -9.74 -20.82
C ARG A 181 18.44 -9.53 -21.85
N HIS A 182 17.71 -8.42 -21.77
CA HIS A 182 16.51 -8.20 -22.57
C HIS A 182 16.53 -6.82 -23.24
N LYS A 183 16.15 -6.80 -24.53
CA LYS A 183 15.71 -5.57 -25.19
C LYS A 183 14.29 -5.26 -24.71
N ILE A 184 14.07 -4.04 -24.25
CA ILE A 184 12.78 -3.53 -23.79
C ILE A 184 12.40 -2.34 -24.67
N ASP A 185 11.17 -2.32 -25.18
CA ASP A 185 10.69 -1.22 -26.03
C ASP A 185 9.97 -0.14 -25.19
N TYR A 186 9.26 -0.53 -24.12
CA TYR A 186 8.74 0.38 -23.10
C TYR A 186 8.41 -0.36 -21.80
N VAL A 187 8.15 0.41 -20.73
CA VAL A 187 7.82 -0.10 -19.40
C VAL A 187 6.42 0.36 -18.98
N LEU A 188 5.63 -0.56 -18.44
CA LEU A 188 4.45 -0.28 -17.64
C LEU A 188 4.84 -0.37 -16.16
N TRP A 189 4.59 0.68 -15.38
CA TRP A 189 4.96 0.71 -13.96
C TRP A 189 3.72 1.00 -13.12
N THR A 190 3.17 -0.03 -12.46
CA THR A 190 1.81 0.03 -11.89
C THR A 190 1.75 0.45 -10.42
N GLY A 191 2.74 1.20 -9.93
CA GLY A 191 2.69 1.83 -8.60
C GLY A 191 3.16 0.92 -7.45
N ASP A 192 2.71 1.26 -6.25
CA ASP A 192 3.08 0.63 -4.97
C ASP A 192 4.60 0.65 -4.72
N ILE A 193 5.07 1.88 -4.54
CA ILE A 193 6.48 2.24 -4.45
C ILE A 193 6.95 2.33 -3.01
N PRO A 194 6.24 3.03 -2.09
CA PRO A 194 6.68 3.13 -0.70
C PRO A 194 6.53 1.81 0.05
N PRO A 195 7.29 1.59 1.12
CA PRO A 195 7.17 0.39 1.95
C PRO A 195 5.91 0.39 2.81
N HIS A 196 5.71 -0.68 3.56
CA HIS A 196 4.56 -0.97 4.41
C HIS A 196 4.69 -0.38 5.84
N ASP A 197 5.53 0.65 6.05
CA ASP A 197 5.67 1.37 7.32
C ASP A 197 4.58 2.43 7.54
N VAL A 198 3.34 2.03 7.26
CA VAL A 198 2.15 2.89 7.14
C VAL A 198 1.78 3.65 8.42
N TRP A 199 2.44 3.36 9.54
CA TRP A 199 2.28 4.07 10.81
C TRP A 199 3.25 5.25 10.97
N ASN A 200 4.24 5.38 10.09
CA ASN A 200 5.30 6.39 10.18
C ASN A 200 5.61 7.03 8.81
N THR A 201 4.56 7.42 8.09
CA THR A 201 4.66 8.03 6.76
C THR A 201 4.38 9.53 6.80
N THR A 202 5.07 10.28 5.95
CA THR A 202 4.78 11.70 5.70
C THR A 202 4.71 11.98 4.20
N LYS A 203 4.03 13.07 3.79
CA LYS A 203 3.98 13.47 2.38
C LYS A 203 5.38 13.69 1.78
N ALA A 204 6.28 14.26 2.58
CA ALA A 204 7.67 14.50 2.17
C ALA A 204 8.40 13.17 1.95
N GLU A 205 8.18 12.18 2.81
CA GLU A 205 8.80 10.86 2.67
C GLU A 205 8.28 10.11 1.46
N GLN A 206 6.96 10.09 1.22
CA GLN A 206 6.40 9.48 0.01
C GLN A 206 6.95 10.11 -1.27
N ALA A 207 7.00 11.44 -1.33
CA ALA A 207 7.58 12.15 -2.46
C ALA A 207 9.08 11.83 -2.63
N ARG A 208 9.82 11.69 -1.52
CA ARG A 208 11.24 11.31 -1.53
C ARG A 208 11.44 9.91 -2.09
N VAL A 209 10.67 8.92 -1.65
CA VAL A 209 10.75 7.53 -2.11
C VAL A 209 10.35 7.44 -3.59
N LEU A 210 9.26 8.10 -4.00
CA LEU A 210 8.85 8.22 -5.40
C LEU A 210 9.98 8.79 -6.28
N HIS A 211 10.59 9.89 -5.85
CA HIS A 211 11.73 10.47 -6.57
C HIS A 211 12.95 9.57 -6.61
N LEU A 212 13.25 8.85 -5.53
CA LEU A 212 14.36 7.89 -5.48
C LEU A 212 14.15 6.76 -6.50
N VAL A 213 12.99 6.11 -6.48
CA VAL A 213 12.69 5.01 -7.41
C VAL A 213 12.63 5.50 -8.84
N SER A 214 12.02 6.67 -9.10
CA SER A 214 12.01 7.27 -10.42
C SER A 214 13.42 7.52 -10.97
N LYS A 215 14.34 8.00 -10.13
CA LYS A 215 15.75 8.19 -10.50
C LYS A 215 16.47 6.87 -10.77
N ILE A 216 16.20 5.83 -9.97
CA ILE A 216 16.75 4.49 -10.19
C ILE A 216 16.28 3.93 -11.52
N LEU A 217 14.97 4.02 -11.83
CA LEU A 217 14.42 3.60 -13.11
C LEU A 217 15.05 4.37 -14.27
N ALA A 218 15.11 5.71 -14.19
CA ALA A 218 15.72 6.53 -15.23
C ALA A 218 17.21 6.21 -15.47
N LYS A 219 17.96 5.89 -14.40
CA LYS A 219 19.36 5.46 -14.47
C LYS A 219 19.53 4.11 -15.16
N HIS A 220 18.67 3.13 -14.86
CA HIS A 220 18.79 1.77 -15.38
C HIS A 220 18.11 1.55 -16.73
N LEU A 221 17.14 2.39 -17.09
CA LEU A 221 16.37 2.30 -18.33
C LEU A 221 16.57 3.54 -19.22
N PRO A 222 17.82 3.91 -19.56
CA PRO A 222 18.09 5.14 -20.29
C PRO A 222 17.44 5.12 -21.67
N GLY A 223 16.65 6.14 -21.98
CA GLY A 223 15.98 6.30 -23.28
C GLY A 223 14.77 5.38 -23.51
N ILE A 224 14.41 4.51 -22.54
CA ILE A 224 13.23 3.65 -22.63
C ILE A 224 12.04 4.38 -21.98
N PRO A 225 10.91 4.58 -22.69
CA PRO A 225 9.72 5.20 -22.09
C PRO A 225 9.15 4.38 -20.94
N VAL A 226 8.80 5.05 -19.85
CA VAL A 226 8.15 4.45 -18.67
C VAL A 226 6.77 5.11 -18.50
N TYR A 227 5.72 4.29 -18.46
CA TYR A 227 4.34 4.73 -18.27
C TYR A 227 3.84 4.31 -16.89
N PRO A 228 3.78 5.24 -15.91
CA PRO A 228 3.38 4.92 -14.56
C PRO A 228 1.85 4.92 -14.39
N ALA A 229 1.39 4.15 -13.40
CA ALA A 229 0.12 4.30 -12.73
C ALA A 229 0.35 4.46 -11.22
N LEU A 230 -0.60 5.05 -10.52
CA LEU A 230 -0.57 5.17 -9.07
C LEU A 230 -1.21 3.92 -8.45
N GLY A 231 -0.51 3.31 -7.51
CA GLY A 231 -1.05 2.33 -6.57
C GLY A 231 -1.63 3.01 -5.33
N ASN A 232 -1.97 2.20 -4.34
CA ASN A 232 -2.64 2.66 -3.13
C ASN A 232 -1.67 3.05 -2.01
N HIS A 233 -0.39 2.68 -2.11
CA HIS A 233 0.66 3.08 -1.17
C HIS A 233 1.29 4.45 -1.47
N GLU A 234 1.04 5.07 -2.63
CA GLU A 234 1.66 6.35 -3.00
C GLU A 234 1.25 7.53 -2.09
N SER A 235 0.07 7.46 -1.49
CA SER A 235 -0.42 8.48 -0.56
C SER A 235 0.29 8.35 0.80
N ALA A 236 0.48 9.47 1.49
CA ALA A 236 1.02 9.46 2.86
C ALA A 236 0.09 8.74 3.84
N ARG A 237 -1.20 8.64 3.51
CA ARG A 237 -2.18 7.84 4.23
C ARG A 237 -2.68 6.78 3.28
N ILE A 238 -2.31 5.55 3.58
CA ILE A 238 -2.67 4.39 2.76
C ILE A 238 -4.19 4.21 2.73
N ASN A 239 -4.70 3.85 1.57
CA ASN A 239 -6.02 3.25 1.37
C ASN A 239 -5.85 1.81 0.85
N ARG A 240 -6.87 0.97 1.01
CA ARG A 240 -6.91 -0.40 0.48
C ARG A 240 -8.04 -0.50 -0.54
#